data_AF-A0A1G8PNS1-F1
#
_entry.id   AF-A0A1G8PNS1-F1
#
_cell.length_a   1.000
_cell.length_b   1.000
_cell.length_c   1.000
_cell.angle_alpha   90.00
_cell.angle_beta   90.00
_cell.angle_gamma   90.00
#
_symmetry.space_group_name_H-M   'P 1'
#
loop_
_entity.id
_entity.type
_entity.pdbx_description
1 polymer ?
#
loop_
_entity_poly.entity_id
_entity_poly.type
_entity_poly.pdbx_seq_one_letter_code
_entity_poly.pdbx_strand_id
1 'polypeptide(L)'
;MSSFVLIFQFRDRKAKELGIEMIEEINQEAVVEGINPFDHGSSYTDIVKTQTLKQELDKHGFTAVFGGGRRDEEKSRAKERIFSFRNKNHAWDPKNQKPEMWKLYNTRINKGESIRVFPLSNWTEKDIWQYIKRENIEIVPLYFAKERPVVYRDG
;
A
#
# COMPACT_ATOMS: atom_id res chain seq x y z
N MET A 1 19.37 -13.73 9.58
CA MET A 1 19.01 -12.33 9.30
C MET A 1 17.55 -12.30 8.87
N SER A 2 16.67 -11.68 9.65
CA SER A 2 15.23 -11.64 9.35
C SER A 2 14.97 -10.93 8.02
N SER A 3 14.13 -11.50 7.14
CA SER A 3 13.80 -10.95 5.82
C SER A 3 13.34 -9.48 5.86
N PHE A 4 12.73 -9.05 6.97
CA PHE A 4 12.22 -7.70 7.15
C PHE A 4 13.32 -6.61 7.18
N VAL A 5 14.53 -6.92 7.66
CA VAL A 5 15.62 -5.93 7.75
C VAL A 5 16.04 -5.44 6.36
N LEU A 6 16.05 -6.33 5.36
CA LEU A 6 16.42 -5.97 3.99
C LEU A 6 15.42 -5.01 3.35
N ILE A 7 14.14 -5.10 3.71
CA ILE A 7 13.09 -4.20 3.20
C ILE A 7 13.29 -2.79 3.75
N PHE A 8 13.50 -2.66 5.06
CA PHE A 8 13.73 -1.35 5.70
C PHE A 8 15.01 -0.69 5.20
N GLN A 9 16.12 -1.43 5.13
CA GLN A 9 17.38 -0.91 4.60
C GLN A 9 17.26 -0.44 3.14
N PHE A 10 16.55 -1.20 2.31
CA PHE A 10 16.30 -0.81 0.92
C PHE A 10 15.44 0.45 0.84
N ARG A 11 14.35 0.51 1.61
CA ARG A 11 13.43 1.66 1.70
C ARG A 11 14.18 2.93 2.11
N ASP A 12 14.91 2.89 3.23
CA ASP A 12 15.57 4.06 3.83
C ASP A 12 16.66 4.61 2.91
N ARG A 13 17.44 3.70 2.30
CA ARG A 13 18.45 4.07 1.31
C ARG A 13 17.81 4.73 0.10
N LYS A 14 16.73 4.17 -0.45
CA LYS A 14 16.05 4.72 -1.62
C LYS A 14 15.41 6.08 -1.37
N ALA A 15 14.78 6.26 -0.22
CA ALA A 15 14.25 7.55 0.17
C ALA A 15 15.36 8.63 0.20
N LYS A 16 16.52 8.29 0.79
CA LYS A 16 17.69 9.19 0.83
C LYS A 16 18.29 9.47 -0.54
N GLU A 17 18.49 8.44 -1.37
CA GLU A 17 19.03 8.57 -2.74
C GLU A 17 18.15 9.47 -3.63
N LEU A 18 16.83 9.36 -3.49
CA LEU A 18 15.85 10.08 -4.31
C LEU A 18 15.44 11.43 -3.70
N GLY A 19 15.93 11.78 -2.51
CA GLY A 19 15.53 13.01 -1.81
C GLY A 19 14.05 13.04 -1.42
N ILE A 20 13.45 11.87 -1.18
CA ILE A 20 12.03 11.74 -0.83
C ILE A 20 11.88 11.96 0.68
N GLU A 21 11.01 12.88 1.06
CA GLU A 21 10.52 12.97 2.44
C GLU A 21 9.62 11.76 2.72
N MET A 22 10.10 10.87 3.58
CA MET A 22 9.39 9.66 3.96
C MET A 22 8.79 9.84 5.35
N ILE A 23 7.46 9.83 5.42
CA ILE A 23 6.71 9.84 6.68
C ILE A 23 6.56 8.39 7.15
N GLU A 24 7.08 8.10 8.33
CA GLU A 24 7.03 6.77 8.95
C GLU A 24 6.13 6.81 10.17
N GLU A 25 5.13 5.94 10.20
CA GLU A 25 4.13 5.92 11.26
C GLU A 25 3.95 4.52 11.81
N ILE A 26 3.95 4.42 13.14
CA ILE A 26 3.82 3.19 13.89
C ILE A 26 2.70 3.38 14.91
N ASN A 27 1.76 2.44 14.94
CA ASN A 27 0.70 2.42 15.95
C ASN A 27 1.28 2.09 17.34
N GLN A 28 1.66 3.12 18.09
CA GLN A 28 2.25 2.96 19.41
C GLN A 28 1.29 2.32 20.40
N GLU A 29 -0.02 2.60 20.30
CA GLU A 29 -1.05 1.98 21.15
C GLU A 29 -1.08 0.46 20.94
N ALA A 30 -1.11 0.01 19.68
CA ALA A 30 -1.06 -1.42 19.35
C ALA A 30 0.23 -2.09 19.83
N VAL A 31 1.37 -1.38 19.81
CA VAL A 31 2.64 -1.89 20.34
C VAL A 31 2.58 -2.06 21.86
N VAL A 32 2.06 -1.06 22.58
CA VAL A 32 1.92 -1.09 24.04
C VAL A 32 0.95 -2.20 24.48
N GLU A 33 -0.14 -2.39 23.75
CA GLU A 33 -1.12 -3.44 24.00
C GLU A 33 -0.62 -4.86 23.61
N GLY A 34 0.58 -4.97 23.03
CA GLY A 34 1.15 -6.25 22.63
C GLY A 34 0.42 -6.91 21.46
N ILE A 35 -0.29 -6.12 20.65
CA ILE A 35 -1.02 -6.59 19.47
C ILE A 35 -0.03 -7.17 18.46
N ASN A 36 -0.16 -8.46 18.18
CA ASN A 36 0.76 -9.21 17.34
C ASN A 36 0.02 -10.14 16.37
N PRO A 37 0.65 -10.50 15.22
CA PRO A 37 -0.01 -11.25 14.17
C PRO A 37 -0.30 -12.71 14.53
N PHE A 38 0.31 -13.25 15.58
CA PHE A 38 0.14 -14.65 15.99
C PHE A 38 -1.09 -14.83 16.86
N ASP A 39 -1.27 -13.96 17.85
CA ASP A 39 -2.37 -14.05 18.81
C ASP A 39 -3.65 -13.37 18.30
N HIS A 40 -3.52 -12.34 17.45
CA HIS A 40 -4.63 -11.46 17.05
C HIS A 40 -5.05 -11.59 15.58
N GLY A 41 -4.44 -12.53 14.82
CA GLY A 41 -4.87 -12.92 13.48
C GLY A 41 -5.25 -11.77 12.54
N SER A 42 -6.49 -11.74 12.05
CA SER A 42 -6.99 -10.69 11.14
C SER A 42 -7.13 -9.33 11.81
N SER A 43 -7.43 -9.28 13.11
CA SER A 43 -7.59 -8.03 13.87
C SER A 43 -6.28 -7.25 13.96
N TYR A 44 -5.15 -7.95 14.02
CA TYR A 44 -3.81 -7.33 13.94
C TYR A 44 -3.67 -6.46 12.68
N THR A 45 -4.08 -6.99 11.51
CA THR A 45 -3.95 -6.26 10.24
C THR A 45 -4.86 -5.04 10.20
N ASP A 46 -6.08 -5.14 10.73
CA ASP A 46 -6.98 -3.99 10.79
C ASP A 46 -6.43 -2.88 11.70
N ILE A 47 -6.02 -3.22 12.92
CA ILE A 47 -5.54 -2.27 13.91
C ILE A 47 -4.22 -1.62 13.47
N VAL A 48 -3.24 -2.42 13.05
CA VAL A 48 -1.88 -1.93 12.78
C VAL A 48 -1.72 -1.32 11.39
N LYS A 49 -2.56 -1.70 10.42
CA LYS A 49 -2.47 -1.15 9.05
C LYS A 49 -3.65 -0.26 8.71
N THR A 50 -4.87 -0.77 8.79
CA THR A 50 -6.05 -0.06 8.30
C THR A 50 -6.37 1.17 9.15
N GLN A 51 -6.42 1.01 10.47
CA GLN A 51 -6.77 2.10 11.39
C GLN A 51 -5.66 3.14 11.45
N THR A 52 -4.40 2.71 11.55
CA THR A 52 -3.22 3.59 11.51
C THR A 52 -3.17 4.42 10.24
N LEU A 53 -3.38 3.81 9.07
CA LEU A 53 -3.43 4.58 7.82
C LEU A 53 -4.55 5.63 7.83
N LYS A 54 -5.74 5.32 8.36
CA LYS A 54 -6.84 6.30 8.43
C LYS A 54 -6.49 7.49 9.34
N GLN A 55 -5.98 7.20 10.54
CA GLN A 55 -5.57 8.21 11.52
C GLN A 55 -4.52 9.16 10.93
N GLU A 56 -3.51 8.61 10.26
CA GLU A 56 -2.42 9.41 9.69
C GLU A 56 -2.86 10.26 8.50
N LEU A 57 -3.76 9.74 7.66
CA LEU A 57 -4.34 10.54 6.58
C LEU A 57 -5.13 11.74 7.11
N ASP A 58 -5.84 11.58 8.23
CA ASP A 58 -6.56 12.68 8.87
C ASP A 58 -5.61 13.68 9.55
N LYS A 59 -4.61 13.19 10.28
CA LYS A 59 -3.58 14.00 10.96
C LYS A 59 -2.80 14.89 9.99
N HIS A 60 -2.41 14.35 8.83
CA HIS A 60 -1.69 15.10 7.81
C HIS A 60 -2.60 15.84 6.82
N GLY A 61 -3.91 15.59 6.84
CA GLY A 61 -4.86 16.23 5.93
C GLY A 61 -4.69 15.82 4.47
N PHE A 62 -4.21 14.60 4.21
CA PHE A 62 -3.99 14.11 2.85
C PHE A 62 -5.32 13.84 2.14
N THR A 63 -5.57 14.58 1.06
CA THR A 63 -6.80 14.49 0.28
C THR A 63 -6.70 13.53 -0.92
N ALA A 64 -5.48 13.18 -1.33
CA ALA A 64 -5.22 12.23 -2.40
C ALA A 64 -4.09 11.28 -2.00
N VAL A 65 -4.28 9.98 -2.24
CA VAL A 65 -3.31 8.94 -1.88
C VAL A 65 -3.13 8.01 -3.07
N PHE A 66 -1.89 7.81 -3.49
CA PHE A 66 -1.58 6.85 -4.55
C PHE A 66 -1.38 5.45 -3.97
N GLY A 67 -2.09 4.47 -4.53
CA GLY A 67 -1.98 3.07 -4.18
C GLY A 67 -1.46 2.24 -5.34
N GLY A 68 -0.69 1.19 -5.03
CA GLY A 68 -0.14 0.26 -6.01
C GLY A 68 -1.05 -0.92 -6.37
N GLY A 69 -2.30 -0.96 -5.89
CA GLY A 69 -3.21 -2.09 -6.11
C GLY A 69 -3.59 -2.26 -7.58
N ARG A 70 -3.64 -3.52 -8.04
CA ARG A 70 -3.90 -3.87 -9.44
C ARG A 70 -5.12 -4.79 -9.58
N ARG A 71 -5.80 -4.72 -10.73
CA ARG A 71 -7.03 -5.50 -10.97
C ARG A 71 -6.76 -6.99 -11.16
N ASP A 72 -5.56 -7.36 -11.59
CA ASP A 72 -5.16 -8.75 -11.80
C ASP A 72 -4.79 -9.48 -10.50
N GLU A 73 -4.50 -8.74 -9.42
CA GLU A 73 -4.07 -9.31 -8.13
C GLU A 73 -5.17 -10.08 -7.42
N GLU A 74 -6.43 -9.65 -7.53
CA GLU A 74 -7.54 -10.28 -6.81
C GLU A 74 -8.85 -10.14 -7.59
N LYS A 75 -9.65 -11.22 -7.64
CA LYS A 75 -10.93 -11.23 -8.40
C LYS A 75 -11.90 -10.14 -7.96
N SER A 76 -11.90 -9.78 -6.68
CA SER A 76 -12.73 -8.71 -6.10
C SER A 76 -12.38 -7.33 -6.68
N ARG A 77 -11.13 -7.14 -7.12
CA ARG A 77 -10.60 -5.89 -7.66
C ARG A 77 -10.89 -5.67 -9.14
N ALA A 78 -11.45 -6.66 -9.84
CA ALA A 78 -11.74 -6.55 -11.27
C ALA A 78 -12.68 -5.37 -11.64
N LYS A 79 -13.50 -4.91 -10.68
CA LYS A 79 -14.42 -3.77 -10.83
C LYS A 79 -13.90 -2.48 -10.18
N GLU A 80 -12.68 -2.47 -9.65
CA GLU A 80 -12.10 -1.27 -9.03
C GLU A 80 -11.87 -0.18 -10.08
N ARG A 81 -12.17 1.06 -9.68
CA ARG A 81 -11.92 2.27 -10.46
C ARG A 81 -10.51 2.78 -10.20
N ILE A 82 -9.97 3.58 -11.12
CA ILE A 82 -8.68 4.24 -10.91
C ILE A 82 -8.80 5.25 -9.77
N PHE A 83 -9.92 5.97 -9.70
CA PHE A 83 -10.25 6.92 -8.64
C PHE A 83 -11.32 6.32 -7.72
N SER A 84 -10.93 6.06 -6.47
CA SER A 84 -11.80 5.57 -5.41
C SER A 84 -12.07 6.69 -4.40
N PHE A 85 -13.28 7.24 -4.43
CA PHE A 85 -13.70 8.31 -3.52
C PHE A 85 -14.00 7.77 -2.13
N ARG A 86 -13.57 8.50 -1.10
CA ARG A 86 -13.76 8.22 0.32
C ARG A 86 -14.41 9.41 1.00
N ASN A 87 -15.43 9.13 1.80
CA ASN A 87 -16.07 10.17 2.62
C ASN A 87 -15.21 10.55 3.83
N LYS A 88 -15.71 11.47 4.66
CA LYS A 88 -15.04 11.94 5.90
C LYS A 88 -14.68 10.84 6.89
N ASN A 89 -15.38 9.70 6.85
CA ASN A 89 -15.14 8.56 7.73
C ASN A 89 -14.28 7.49 7.04
N HIS A 90 -13.60 7.84 5.94
CA HIS A 90 -12.85 6.92 5.05
C HIS A 90 -13.68 5.78 4.46
N ALA A 91 -15.01 5.86 4.53
CA ALA A 91 -15.89 4.84 4.00
C ALA A 91 -16.07 5.01 2.48
N TRP A 92 -16.29 3.88 1.82
CA TRP A 92 -16.57 3.83 0.39
C TRP A 92 -18.08 3.83 0.15
N ASP A 93 -18.53 4.67 -0.78
CA ASP A 93 -19.92 4.73 -1.21
C ASP A 93 -20.01 4.51 -2.73
N PRO A 94 -20.76 3.49 -3.22
CA PRO A 94 -20.94 3.26 -4.65
C PRO A 94 -21.55 4.46 -5.39
N LYS A 95 -22.43 5.23 -4.75
CA LYS A 95 -23.14 6.37 -5.38
C LYS A 95 -22.22 7.56 -5.63
N ASN A 96 -21.16 7.70 -4.83
CA ASN A 96 -20.18 8.76 -4.97
C ASN A 96 -19.09 8.45 -5.99
N GLN A 97 -19.11 7.26 -6.60
CA GLN A 97 -18.16 6.91 -7.64
C GLN A 97 -18.55 7.55 -8.96
N LYS A 98 -17.62 8.31 -9.53
CA LYS A 98 -17.86 9.05 -10.76
C LYS A 98 -17.54 8.18 -11.98
N PRO A 99 -18.27 8.36 -13.10
CA PRO A 99 -17.90 7.73 -14.36
C PRO A 99 -16.49 8.14 -14.80
N GLU A 100 -15.69 7.18 -15.22
CA GLU A 100 -14.35 7.39 -15.79
C GLU A 100 -14.44 7.17 -17.30
N MET A 101 -14.84 8.21 -18.03
CA MET A 101 -15.02 8.13 -19.48
C MET A 101 -13.68 8.43 -20.19
N TRP A 102 -13.23 7.50 -21.04
CA TRP A 102 -11.92 7.55 -21.72
C TRP A 102 -10.73 7.67 -20.75
N LYS A 103 -10.13 8.85 -20.69
CA LYS A 103 -9.01 9.24 -19.80
C LYS A 103 -9.31 10.56 -19.07
N LEU A 104 -10.60 10.93 -19.01
CA LEU A 104 -11.06 12.13 -18.32
C LEU A 104 -11.56 11.72 -16.93
N TYR A 105 -10.94 12.28 -15.90
CA TYR A 105 -11.22 11.97 -14.51
C TYR A 105 -11.74 13.21 -13.79
N ASN A 106 -12.84 13.07 -13.05
CA ASN A 106 -13.40 14.15 -12.24
C ASN A 106 -12.86 14.06 -10.81
N THR A 107 -11.80 14.81 -10.52
CA THR A 107 -11.12 14.79 -9.22
C THR A 107 -11.69 15.76 -8.18
N ARG A 108 -12.85 16.39 -8.45
CA ARG A 108 -13.47 17.32 -7.49
C ARG A 108 -13.89 16.58 -6.22
N ILE A 109 -13.53 17.11 -5.06
CA ILE A 109 -13.91 16.58 -3.75
C ILE A 109 -14.51 17.68 -2.88
N ASN A 110 -15.39 17.29 -1.97
CA ASN A 110 -15.89 18.17 -0.92
C ASN A 110 -14.89 18.25 0.24
N LYS A 111 -15.07 19.26 1.11
CA LYS A 111 -14.24 19.41 2.31
C LYS A 111 -14.34 18.16 3.20
N GLY A 112 -13.19 17.53 3.47
CA GLY A 112 -13.07 16.33 4.28
C GLY A 112 -13.27 15.02 3.51
N GLU A 113 -13.52 15.06 2.20
CA GLU A 113 -13.40 13.86 1.36
C GLU A 113 -11.95 13.63 0.95
N SER A 114 -11.61 12.38 0.66
CA SER A 114 -10.32 12.02 0.10
C SER A 114 -10.47 11.03 -1.05
N ILE A 115 -9.43 10.88 -1.86
CA ILE A 115 -9.41 9.95 -3.00
C ILE A 115 -8.25 8.98 -2.83
N ARG A 116 -8.47 7.70 -3.12
CA ARG A 116 -7.40 6.73 -3.42
C ARG A 116 -7.27 6.60 -4.94
N VAL A 117 -6.07 6.80 -5.45
CA VAL A 117 -5.76 6.76 -6.89
C VAL A 117 -4.87 5.57 -7.17
N PHE A 118 -5.20 4.77 -8.18
CA PHE A 118 -4.49 3.55 -8.53
C PHE A 118 -3.96 3.63 -9.98
N PRO A 119 -2.81 4.27 -10.21
CA PRO A 119 -2.29 4.48 -11.58
C PRO A 119 -1.98 3.17 -12.31
N LEU A 120 -1.65 2.12 -11.56
CA LEU A 120 -1.26 0.82 -12.07
C LEU A 120 -2.42 -0.18 -12.21
N SER A 121 -3.68 0.25 -12.02
CA SER A 121 -4.83 -0.68 -12.02
C SER A 121 -4.94 -1.56 -13.26
N ASN A 122 -4.54 -1.06 -14.42
CA ASN A 122 -4.61 -1.77 -15.70
C ASN A 122 -3.33 -2.55 -16.04
N TRP A 123 -2.32 -2.55 -15.16
CA TRP A 123 -1.06 -3.26 -15.39
C TRP A 123 -1.16 -4.68 -14.86
N THR A 124 -0.67 -5.63 -15.66
CA THR A 124 -0.51 -7.02 -15.23
C THR A 124 0.84 -7.23 -14.53
N GLU A 125 1.01 -8.35 -13.86
CA GLU A 125 2.28 -8.70 -13.21
C GLU A 125 3.42 -8.70 -14.23
N LYS A 126 3.16 -9.21 -15.44
CA LYS A 126 4.12 -9.21 -16.54
C LYS A 126 4.54 -7.80 -16.95
N ASP A 127 3.60 -6.86 -17.02
CA ASP A 127 3.90 -5.47 -17.40
C ASP A 127 4.82 -4.81 -16.36
N ILE A 128 4.57 -5.06 -15.07
CA ILE A 128 5.41 -4.57 -13.97
C ILE A 128 6.85 -5.08 -14.12
N TRP A 129 7.04 -6.39 -14.33
CA TRP A 129 8.37 -6.97 -14.50
C TRP A 129 9.09 -6.46 -15.75
N GLN A 130 8.35 -6.32 -16.87
CA GLN A 130 8.92 -5.79 -18.10
C GLN A 130 9.37 -4.34 -17.94
N TYR A 131 8.60 -3.53 -17.20
CA TYR A 131 8.95 -2.14 -16.94
C TYR A 131 10.13 -2.01 -15.98
N ILE A 132 10.16 -2.79 -14.89
CA ILE A 132 11.32 -2.87 -13.99
C ILE A 132 12.59 -3.20 -14.77
N LYS A 133 12.53 -4.19 -15.67
CA LYS A 133 13.66 -4.56 -16.51
C LYS A 133 14.06 -3.45 -17.49
N ARG A 134 13.08 -2.82 -18.16
CA ARG A 134 13.34 -1.78 -19.18
C ARG A 134 13.95 -0.51 -18.57
N GLU A 135 13.40 -0.06 -17.46
CA GLU A 135 13.84 1.15 -16.76
C GLU A 135 14.99 0.88 -15.78
N ASN A 136 15.45 -0.38 -15.68
CA ASN A 136 16.47 -0.83 -14.74
C ASN A 136 16.20 -0.39 -13.28
N ILE A 137 14.95 -0.60 -12.84
CA ILE A 137 14.51 -0.23 -11.49
C ILE A 137 15.10 -1.23 -10.50
N GLU A 138 15.82 -0.72 -9.50
CA GLU A 138 16.33 -1.55 -8.43
C GLU A 138 15.17 -2.15 -7.62
N ILE A 139 15.25 -3.44 -7.29
CA ILE A 139 14.25 -4.14 -6.48
C ILE A 139 14.89 -4.71 -5.21
N VAL A 140 14.06 -4.99 -4.20
CA VAL A 140 14.53 -5.60 -2.96
C VAL A 140 15.17 -6.97 -3.26
N PRO A 141 16.37 -7.28 -2.73
CA PRO A 141 17.05 -8.55 -3.01
C PRO A 141 16.27 -9.82 -2.66
N LEU A 142 15.19 -9.70 -1.88
CA LEU A 142 14.29 -10.80 -1.54
C LEU A 142 13.62 -11.43 -2.77
N TYR A 143 13.44 -10.67 -3.85
CA TYR A 143 12.89 -11.17 -5.11
C TYR A 143 13.85 -12.10 -5.86
N PHE A 144 15.15 -12.09 -5.51
CA PHE A 144 16.12 -13.00 -6.10
C PHE A 144 16.31 -14.23 -5.20
N ALA A 145 16.41 -15.39 -5.83
CA ALA A 145 16.81 -16.61 -5.16
C ALA A 145 18.21 -16.41 -4.57
N LYS A 146 18.30 -16.49 -3.25
CA LYS A 146 19.56 -16.46 -2.52
C LYS A 146 19.53 -17.61 -1.52
N GLU A 147 20.65 -18.32 -1.38
CA GLU A 147 20.79 -19.30 -0.31
C GLU A 147 20.60 -18.61 1.04
N ARG A 148 19.73 -19.17 1.87
CA ARG A 148 19.42 -18.66 3.21
C ARG A 148 19.52 -19.80 4.21
N PRO A 149 20.07 -19.56 5.41
CA PRO A 149 20.14 -20.57 6.44
C PRO A 149 18.71 -20.98 6.82
N VAL A 150 18.44 -22.29 6.75
CA VAL A 150 17.19 -22.91 7.17
C VAL A 150 17.36 -23.50 8.57
N VAL A 151 16.32 -23.43 9.38
CA VAL A 151 16.26 -24.15 10.67
C VAL A 151 15.36 -25.34 10.46
N TYR A 152 15.90 -26.55 10.59
CA TYR A 152 15.10 -27.76 10.71
C TYR A 152 14.54 -27.78 12.13
N ARG A 153 13.22 -27.71 12.26
CA ARG A 153 12.51 -28.06 13.49
C ARG A 153 11.92 -29.43 13.26
N ASP A 154 12.31 -30.40 14.07
CA ASP A 154 11.71 -31.73 14.09
C ASP A 154 10.20 -31.59 14.24
N GLY A 155 9.44 -32.35 13.43
CA GLY A 155 7.98 -32.26 13.33
C GLY A 155 7.26 -32.38 14.67
#